data_AF-A0A330H6U3-F1
#
_entry.id   AF-A0A330H6U3-F1
#
_cell.length_a   1.000
_cell.length_b   1.000
_cell.length_c   1.000
_cell.angle_alpha   90.00
_cell.angle_beta   90.00
_cell.angle_gamma   90.00
#
_symmetry.space_group_name_H-M   'P 1'
#
loop_
_entity.id
_entity.type
_entity.pdbx_description
1 polymer ?
#
loop_
_entity_poly.entity_id
_entity_poly.type
_entity_poly.pdbx_seq_one_letter_code
_entity_poly.pdbx_strand_id
1 'polypeptide(L)' 'MRDIPDQYDDEYVVLIDAKIVVQFEMQRAAGASPEDVKIWFLAEYRREIGQGRDRILLDRAAEVARSIVSS' A
#
# COMPACT_ATOMS: atom_id res chain seq x y z
N MET A 1 5.58 25.36 -23.47
CA MET A 1 5.10 25.07 -22.09
C MET A 1 5.80 23.81 -21.64
N ARG A 2 6.44 23.82 -20.47
CA ARG A 2 6.88 22.57 -19.84
C ARG A 2 5.62 21.98 -19.20
N ASP A 3 5.09 20.91 -19.77
CA ASP A 3 4.14 20.05 -19.05
C ASP A 3 4.90 19.50 -17.84
N ILE A 4 4.62 20.09 -16.69
CA ILE A 4 5.01 19.51 -15.40
C ILE A 4 3.94 18.44 -15.19
N PRO A 5 4.26 17.14 -15.23
CA PRO A 5 3.24 16.12 -15.05
C PRO A 5 2.62 16.33 -13.68
N ASP A 6 1.30 16.40 -13.70
CA ASP A 6 0.45 16.70 -12.57
C ASP A 6 0.76 15.77 -11.39
N GLN A 7 1.05 16.37 -10.24
CA GLN A 7 1.37 15.69 -8.98
C GLN A 7 0.14 15.05 -8.32
N TYR A 8 -0.78 14.45 -9.08
CA TYR A 8 -2.10 14.05 -8.60
C TYR A 8 -2.30 12.55 -8.38
N ASP A 9 -1.28 11.74 -8.65
CA ASP A 9 -1.28 10.31 -8.36
C ASP A 9 -0.64 10.05 -7.00
N ASP A 10 -1.47 9.68 -6.03
CA ASP A 10 -0.98 9.17 -4.75
C ASP A 10 -0.75 7.66 -4.85
N GLU A 11 0.35 7.20 -4.26
CA GLU A 11 0.58 5.78 -4.04
C GLU A 11 -0.13 5.32 -2.77
N TYR A 12 -0.95 4.28 -2.90
CA TYR A 12 -1.66 3.64 -1.81
C TYR A 12 -1.12 2.24 -1.55
N VAL A 13 -1.00 1.90 -0.27
CA VAL A 13 -0.61 0.57 0.20
C VAL A 13 -1.64 0.08 1.20
N VAL A 14 -2.36 -0.98 0.83
CA VAL A 14 -3.46 -1.53 1.62
C VAL A 14 -3.10 -2.94 2.08
N LEU A 15 -3.23 -3.18 3.39
CA LEU A 15 -3.04 -4.49 3.99
C LEU A 15 -4.38 -5.22 4.14
N ILE A 16 -4.48 -6.42 3.59
CA ILE A 16 -5.67 -7.28 3.65
C ILE A 16 -5.35 -8.53 4.47
N ASP A 17 -6.18 -8.81 5.48
CA ASP A 17 -6.13 -9.98 6.37
C ASP A 17 -4.75 -10.27 6.99
N ALA A 18 -3.90 -9.26 7.13
CA ALA A 18 -2.50 -9.38 7.54
C ALA A 18 -1.68 -10.39 6.69
N LYS A 19 -2.08 -10.63 5.44
CA LYS A 19 -1.49 -11.64 4.55
C LYS A 19 -1.14 -11.11 3.17
N ILE A 20 -1.98 -10.24 2.62
CA ILE A 20 -1.84 -9.70 1.26
C ILE A 20 -1.66 -8.19 1.36
N VAL A 21 -0.73 -7.65 0.56
CA VAL A 21 -0.58 -6.22 0.37
C VAL A 21 -0.98 -5.88 -1.06
N VAL A 22 -1.87 -4.91 -1.21
CA VAL A 22 -2.25 -4.34 -2.51
C VAL A 22 -1.67 -2.94 -2.59
N GLN A 23 -0.83 -2.71 -3.59
CA GLN A 23 -0.21 -1.44 -3.89
C GLN A 23 -0.76 -0.94 -5.21
N PHE A 24 -1.16 0.32 -5.29
CA PHE A 24 -1.68 0.91 -6.51
C PHE A 24 -1.54 2.42 -6.48
N GLU A 25 -1.57 3.03 -7.66
CA GLU A 25 -1.63 4.47 -7.82
C GLU A 25 -3.08 4.87 -8.09
N MET A 26 -3.50 6.03 -7.60
CA MET A 26 -4.85 6.52 -7.83
C MET A 26 -4.89 8.04 -7.95
N GLN A 27 -5.50 8.51 -9.02
CA GLN A 27 -5.82 9.91 -9.23
C GLN A 27 -6.78 10.42 -8.15
N ARG A 28 -6.54 11.63 -7.66
CA ARG A 28 -7.46 12.35 -6.77
C ARG A 28 -8.68 12.93 -7.53
N ALA A 29 -9.42 12.07 -8.20
CA ALA A 29 -10.64 12.42 -8.91
C ALA A 29 -11.81 11.49 -8.52
N ALA A 30 -13.02 12.05 -8.44
CA ALA A 30 -14.21 11.26 -8.15
C ALA A 30 -14.45 10.22 -9.27
N GLY A 31 -14.58 8.95 -8.89
CA GLY A 31 -14.74 7.86 -9.85
C GLY A 31 -13.44 7.37 -10.50
N ALA A 32 -12.28 7.84 -10.05
CA ALA A 32 -11.00 7.29 -10.48
C ALA A 32 -10.92 5.78 -10.18
N SER A 33 -10.19 5.05 -11.02
CA SER A 33 -9.89 3.63 -10.83
C SER A 33 -8.42 3.45 -10.46
N PRO A 34 -8.06 2.41 -9.69
CA PRO A 34 -6.68 2.10 -9.40
C PRO A 34 -5.87 1.80 -10.66
N GLU A 35 -4.67 2.36 -10.74
CA GLU A 35 -3.68 2.10 -11.78
C GLU A 35 -2.47 1.36 -11.18
N ASP A 36 -1.72 0.65 -12.03
CA ASP A 36 -0.51 -0.10 -11.64
C ASP A 36 -0.67 -1.01 -10.42
N VAL A 37 -1.81 -1.68 -10.33
CA VAL A 37 -2.16 -2.56 -9.21
C VAL A 37 -1.17 -3.72 -9.11
N LYS A 38 -0.44 -3.77 -8.00
CA LYS A 38 0.48 -4.85 -7.63
C LYS A 38 -0.04 -5.55 -6.38
N ILE A 39 -0.06 -6.87 -6.43
CA ILE A 39 -0.49 -7.72 -5.31
C ILE A 39 0.73 -8.50 -4.83
N TRP A 40 0.97 -8.44 -3.53
CA TRP A 40 2.11 -9.05 -2.89
C TRP A 40 1.67 -9.92 -1.73
N PHE A 41 2.38 -11.02 -1.48
CA PHE A 41 2.34 -11.59 -0.14
C PHE A 41 3.00 -10.62 0.84
N LEU A 42 2.44 -10.50 2.05
CA LEU A 42 2.97 -9.59 3.07
C LEU A 42 4.47 -9.82 3.29
N ALA A 43 4.93 -11.08 3.32
CA ALA A 43 6.34 -11.43 3.52
C ALA A 43 7.26 -10.98 2.36
N GLU A 44 6.74 -10.89 1.13
CA GLU A 44 7.48 -10.42 -0.04
C GLU A 44 7.59 -8.90 -0.02
N TYR A 45 6.48 -8.21 0.14
CA TYR A 45 6.45 -6.76 0.26
C TYR A 45 7.31 -6.28 1.45
N ARG A 46 7.24 -7.03 2.56
CA ARG A 46 8.06 -6.88 3.77
C ARG A 46 9.56 -6.96 3.46
N ARG A 47 10.00 -7.75 2.49
CA ARG A 47 11.41 -7.82 2.07
C ARG A 47 11.77 -6.69 1.11
N GLU A 48 10.86 -6.38 0.18
CA GLU A 48 11.05 -5.34 -0.85
C GLU A 48 11.32 -3.95 -0.25
N ILE A 49 10.47 -3.52 0.70
CA ILE A 49 10.62 -2.19 1.33
C ILE A 49 11.82 -2.08 2.29
N GLY A 50 12.51 -3.20 2.55
CA GLY A 50 13.69 -3.23 3.41
C GLY A 50 13.43 -2.84 4.87
N GLN A 51 14.40 -2.13 5.45
CA GLN A 51 14.36 -1.64 6.84
C GLN A 51 14.08 -0.14 6.84
N GLY A 52 13.30 0.34 7.81
CA GLY A 52 12.99 1.77 7.94
C GLY A 52 11.61 2.03 8.52
N ARG A 53 11.18 3.29 8.41
CA ARG A 53 9.91 3.76 8.97
C ARG A 53 8.71 3.00 8.41
N ASP A 54 8.65 2.83 7.09
CA ASP A 54 7.49 2.20 6.43
C ASP A 54 7.37 0.73 6.81
N ARG A 55 8.51 0.05 7.00
CA ARG A 55 8.54 -1.29 7.57
C ARG A 55 7.96 -1.32 8.98
N ILE A 56 8.37 -0.41 9.88
CA ILE A 56 7.83 -0.38 11.24
C ILE A 56 6.31 -0.16 11.22
N LEU A 57 5.82 0.72 10.35
CA LEU A 57 4.38 0.98 10.18
C LEU A 57 3.63 -0.23 9.64
N LEU A 58 4.18 -0.90 8.63
CA LEU A 58 3.62 -2.13 8.06
C LEU A 58 3.54 -3.26 9.10
N ASP A 59 4.61 -3.49 9.86
CA ASP A 59 4.65 -4.53 10.90
C ASP A 59 3.60 -4.25 11.99
N ARG A 60 3.43 -2.98 12.40
CA ARG A 60 2.39 -2.56 13.35
C ARG A 60 0.98 -2.73 12.79
N ALA A 61 0.75 -2.34 11.53
CA ALA A 61 -0.55 -2.53 10.88
C ALA A 61 -0.92 -4.01 10.80
N ALA A 62 0.05 -4.88 10.48
CA ALA A 62 -0.17 -6.32 10.43
C ALA A 62 -0.45 -6.94 11.80
N GLU A 63 0.17 -6.43 12.86
CA GLU A 63 -0.14 -6.85 14.23
C GLU A 63 -1.57 -6.50 14.62
N VAL A 64 -2.00 -5.25 14.38
CA VAL A 64 -3.37 -4.80 14.65
C VAL A 64 -4.40 -5.59 13.81
N ALA A 65 -4.12 -5.82 12.54
CA ALA A 65 -5.01 -6.61 11.69
C ALA A 65 -5.16 -8.06 12.21
N ARG A 66 -4.07 -8.68 12.69
CA ARG A 66 -4.14 -10.02 13.30
C ARG A 66 -4.96 -10.05 14.59
N SER A 67 -4.89 -9.02 15.43
CA SER A 67 -5.65 -8.99 16.68
C SER A 67 -7.16 -8.87 16.42
N ILE A 68 -7.56 -8.13 15.37
CA ILE A 68 -8.96 -8.00 14.96
C ILE A 68 -9.50 -9.34 14.42
N VAL A 69 -8.75 -10.00 13.53
CA VAL A 69 -9.19 -11.26 12.89
C VAL A 69 -9.24 -12.44 13.88
N SER A 70 -8.44 -12.38 14.95
CA SER A 70 -8.37 -13.44 15.96
C SER A 70 -9.34 -13.23 17.13
N SER A 71 -10.17 -12.18 17.10
CA SER A 71 -11.19 -11.86 18.12
C SER A 71 -12.57 -12.30 17.65
#